data_AF-A0A934BDS3-F1
#
_entry.id   AF-A0A934BDS3-F1
#
_cell.length_a   1.000
_cell.length_b   1.000
_cell.length_c   1.000
_cell.angle_alpha   90.00
_cell.angle_beta   90.00
_cell.angle_gamma   90.00
#
_symmetry.space_group_name_H-M   'P 1'
#
loop_
_entity.id
_entity.type
_entity.pdbx_description
1 polymer ?
#
loop_
_entity_poly.entity_id
_entity_poly.type
_entity_poly.pdbx_seq_one_letter_code
_entity_poly.pdbx_strand_id
1 'polypeptide(L)'
;MEFGKKEKVLNYACQTYHLSRPKKVGAVMTLIRECQPKTIQEWEQWYFKNAYTDAKTPTKINIESLRELGERLYEKITDLDPA
;
A
#
# COMPACT_ATOMS: atom_id res chain seq x y z
N MET A 1 -9.28 3.93 -23.96
CA MET A 1 -8.85 2.94 -22.96
C MET A 1 -8.03 3.68 -21.89
N GLU A 2 -8.70 4.26 -20.90
CA GLU A 2 -8.09 5.13 -19.87
C GLU A 2 -7.52 4.33 -18.68
N PHE A 3 -8.09 3.15 -18.40
CA PHE A 3 -7.77 2.34 -17.21
C PHE A 3 -6.29 1.90 -17.17
N GLY A 4 -5.77 1.45 -18.30
CA GLY A 4 -4.38 0.98 -18.41
C GLY A 4 -3.34 2.09 -18.25
N LYS A 5 -3.68 3.37 -18.43
CA LYS A 5 -2.75 4.48 -18.18
C LYS A 5 -2.64 4.79 -16.69
N LYS A 6 -3.78 4.89 -15.99
CA LYS A 6 -3.83 5.21 -14.56
C LYS A 6 -3.17 4.12 -13.70
N GLU A 7 -3.44 2.86 -13.98
CA GLU A 7 -2.79 1.74 -13.29
C GLU A 7 -1.27 1.73 -13.52
N LYS A 8 -0.82 2.00 -14.75
CA LYS A 8 0.61 2.10 -15.06
C LYS A 8 1.30 3.21 -14.28
N VAL A 9 0.70 4.40 -14.22
CA VAL A 9 1.25 5.54 -13.46
C VAL A 9 1.31 5.22 -11.97
N LEU A 10 0.24 4.65 -11.42
CA LEU A 10 0.19 4.23 -10.01
C LEU A 10 1.28 3.19 -9.69
N ASN A 11 1.37 2.14 -10.51
CA ASN A 11 2.36 1.08 -10.34
C ASN A 11 3.79 1.59 -10.50
N TYR A 12 4.01 2.48 -11.46
CA TYR A 12 5.30 3.14 -11.67
C TYR A 12 5.70 3.98 -10.45
N ALA A 13 4.82 4.86 -9.96
CA ALA A 13 5.12 5.71 -8.81
C ALA A 13 5.38 4.88 -7.54
N CYS A 14 4.54 3.87 -7.25
CA CYS A 14 4.74 2.96 -6.12
C CYS A 14 6.09 2.25 -6.17
N GLN A 15 6.51 1.78 -7.35
CA GLN A 15 7.77 1.09 -7.53
C GLN A 15 8.97 2.04 -7.43
N THR A 16 8.94 3.16 -8.13
CA THR A 16 10.01 4.17 -8.16
C THR A 16 10.28 4.75 -6.77
N TYR A 17 9.22 5.07 -6.02
CA TYR A 17 9.34 5.70 -4.70
C TYR A 17 9.23 4.71 -3.54
N HIS A 18 9.16 3.41 -3.83
CA HIS A 18 9.17 2.34 -2.84
C HIS A 18 8.06 2.44 -1.77
N LEU A 19 6.89 2.98 -2.13
CA LEU A 19 5.81 3.30 -1.19
C LEU A 19 5.00 2.07 -0.76
N SER A 20 5.01 1.00 -1.55
CA SER A 20 4.32 -0.28 -1.26
C SER A 20 5.25 -1.39 -0.79
N ARG A 21 6.49 -1.09 -0.39
CA ARG A 21 7.46 -2.11 0.07
C ARG A 21 7.01 -2.74 1.41
N PRO A 22 7.42 -3.97 1.73
CA PRO A 22 7.10 -4.60 3.01
C PRO A 22 7.51 -3.80 4.25
N LYS A 23 8.61 -3.05 4.18
CA LYS A 23 9.00 -2.09 5.23
C LYS A 23 8.02 -0.94 5.48
N LYS A 24 7.01 -0.75 4.62
CA LYS A 24 5.96 0.27 4.69
C LYS A 24 4.58 -0.33 4.97
N VAL A 25 4.25 -1.43 4.31
CA VAL A 25 2.89 -2.03 4.33
C VAL A 25 2.89 -3.49 4.83
N GLY A 26 3.99 -3.98 5.38
CA GLY A 26 4.14 -5.39 5.70
C GLY A 26 4.20 -6.29 4.47
N ALA A 27 4.44 -7.58 4.68
CA ALA A 27 4.49 -8.57 3.61
C ALA A 27 3.07 -8.94 3.14
N VAL A 28 2.36 -8.02 2.47
CA VAL A 28 0.93 -8.12 2.11
C VAL A 28 0.57 -9.46 1.46
N MET A 29 1.39 -9.97 0.54
CA MET A 29 1.14 -11.28 -0.08
C MET A 29 1.11 -12.44 0.92
N THR A 30 2.01 -12.42 1.90
CA THR A 30 2.05 -13.43 2.98
C THR A 30 0.86 -13.26 3.91
N LEU A 31 0.57 -12.01 4.30
CA LEU A 31 -0.54 -11.67 5.19
C LEU A 31 -1.91 -12.06 4.58
N ILE A 32 -2.13 -11.85 3.28
CA ILE A 32 -3.35 -12.29 2.59
C ILE A 32 -3.45 -13.82 2.61
N ARG A 33 -2.33 -14.53 2.41
CA ARG A 33 -2.31 -16.00 2.47
C ARG A 33 -2.59 -16.54 3.86
N GLU A 34 -2.17 -15.84 4.91
CA GLU A 34 -2.49 -16.17 6.30
C GLU A 34 -3.96 -15.92 6.63
N CYS A 35 -4.50 -14.79 6.16
CA CYS A 35 -5.89 -14.40 6.42
C CYS A 35 -6.91 -15.21 5.60
N GLN A 36 -6.59 -15.61 4.36
CA GLN A 36 -7.53 -16.17 3.38
C GLN A 36 -8.88 -15.42 3.32
N PRO A 37 -8.87 -14.07 3.18
CA PRO A 37 -10.08 -13.27 3.30
C PRO A 37 -11.02 -13.55 2.14
N LYS A 38 -12.33 -13.59 2.42
CA LYS A 38 -13.39 -13.72 1.40
C LYS A 38 -13.91 -12.38 0.91
N THR A 39 -13.66 -11.31 1.68
CA THR A 39 -14.11 -9.95 1.37
C THR A 39 -13.02 -8.94 1.67
N ILE A 40 -13.12 -7.76 1.06
CA ILE A 40 -12.19 -6.66 1.35
C ILE A 40 -12.34 -6.17 2.79
N GLN A 41 -13.55 -6.16 3.34
CA GLN A 41 -13.82 -5.73 4.71
C GLN A 41 -13.18 -6.67 5.74
N GLU A 42 -13.26 -7.98 5.50
CA GLU A 42 -12.57 -8.99 6.31
C GLU A 42 -11.06 -8.78 6.27
N TRP A 43 -10.52 -8.57 5.06
CA TRP A 43 -9.10 -8.26 4.89
C TRP A 43 -8.68 -7.01 5.65
N GLU A 44 -9.40 -5.89 5.51
CA GLU A 44 -9.07 -4.63 6.18
C GLU A 44 -9.05 -4.78 7.70
N GLN A 45 -10.10 -5.38 8.27
CA GLN A 45 -10.18 -5.61 9.72
C GLN A 45 -9.05 -6.50 10.21
N TRP A 46 -8.75 -7.60 9.51
CA TRP A 46 -7.68 -8.51 9.87
C TRP A 46 -6.30 -7.86 9.70
N TYR A 47 -6.08 -7.13 8.61
CA TYR A 47 -4.82 -6.47 8.30
C TYR A 47 -4.46 -5.43 9.36
N PHE A 48 -5.36 -4.52 9.73
CA PHE A 48 -5.07 -3.55 10.79
C PHE A 48 -4.94 -4.20 12.19
N LYS A 49 -5.55 -5.36 12.39
CA LYS A 49 -5.39 -6.11 13.64
C LYS A 49 -4.01 -6.76 13.76
N ASN A 50 -3.48 -7.33 12.67
CA ASN A 50 -2.35 -8.26 12.69
C ASN A 50 -1.09 -7.78 11.97
N ALA A 51 -1.17 -6.84 11.03
CA ALA A 51 -0.05 -6.47 10.19
C ALA A 51 0.96 -5.56 10.88
N TYR A 52 2.23 -5.84 10.63
CA TYR A 52 3.37 -5.02 11.03
C TYR A 52 4.28 -4.77 9.83
N THR A 53 5.02 -3.67 9.86
CA THR A 53 6.08 -3.40 8.88
C THR A 53 7.18 -4.47 8.97
N ASP A 54 7.69 -4.86 7.81
CA ASP A 54 8.87 -5.73 7.71
C ASP A 54 10.14 -4.87 7.77
N ALA A 55 10.41 -4.34 8.96
CA ALA A 55 11.56 -3.49 9.26
C ALA A 55 12.29 -4.00 10.51
N LYS A 56 13.53 -3.52 10.75
CA LYS A 56 14.32 -3.89 11.94
C LYS A 56 13.55 -3.68 13.25
N THR A 57 12.75 -2.61 13.29
CA THR A 57 11.79 -2.35 14.36
C THR A 57 10.40 -2.37 13.74
N PRO A 58 9.64 -3.48 13.91
CA PRO A 58 8.30 -3.59 13.35
C PRO A 58 7.36 -2.56 13.99
N THR A 59 6.64 -1.84 13.15
CA THR A 59 5.58 -0.90 13.57
C THR A 59 4.25 -1.46 13.11
N LYS A 60 3.24 -1.41 13.99
CA LYS A 60 1.89 -1.85 13.64
C LYS A 60 1.33 -1.00 12.51
N ILE A 61 0.73 -1.64 11.50
CA ILE A 61 0.05 -0.91 10.43
C ILE A 61 -1.27 -0.36 10.96
N ASN A 62 -1.54 0.90 10.67
CA ASN A 62 -2.81 1.59 10.97
C ASN A 62 -3.24 2.45 9.78
N ILE A 63 -4.46 2.99 9.86
CA ILE A 63 -5.05 3.78 8.78
C ILE A 63 -4.26 5.07 8.51
N GLU A 64 -3.68 5.66 9.54
CA GLU A 64 -2.88 6.87 9.47
C GLU A 64 -1.59 6.64 8.67
N SER A 65 -0.90 5.54 8.92
CA SER A 65 0.31 5.15 8.20
C SER A 65 0.03 4.89 6.71
N LEU A 66 -1.13 4.30 6.39
CA LEU A 66 -1.54 4.12 4.99
C LEU A 66 -1.94 5.44 4.34
N ARG A 67 -2.61 6.33 5.08
CA ARG A 67 -2.99 7.66 4.59
C ARG A 67 -1.75 8.48 4.22
N GLU A 68 -0.72 8.51 5.09
CA GLU A 68 0.55 9.18 4.80
C GLU A 68 1.18 8.64 3.50
N LEU A 69 1.19 7.31 3.33
CA LEU A 69 1.71 6.70 2.10
C LEU A 69 0.89 7.10 0.86
N GLY A 70 -0.44 7.19 1.01
CA GLY A 70 -1.36 7.64 -0.03
C GLY A 70 -1.15 9.10 -0.42
N GLU A 71 -0.98 10.00 0.55
CA GLU A 71 -0.67 11.42 0.33
C GLU A 71 0.65 11.58 -0.41
N ARG A 72 1.70 10.88 0.02
CA ARG A 72 2.99 10.87 -0.67
C ARG A 72 2.88 10.32 -2.08
N LEU A 73 2.08 9.28 -2.29
CA LEU A 73 1.86 8.72 -3.62
C LEU A 73 1.13 9.73 -4.53
N TYR A 74 0.12 10.43 -4.00
CA TYR A 74 -0.61 11.46 -4.71
C TYR A 74 0.30 12.61 -5.15
N GLU A 75 1.16 13.12 -4.25
CA GLU A 75 2.17 14.12 -4.60
C GLU A 75 3.06 13.63 -5.75
N LYS A 76 3.55 12.39 -5.68
CA LYS A 76 4.42 11.82 -6.73
C LYS A 76 3.74 11.57 -8.05
N ILE A 77 2.46 11.25 -8.06
CA ILE A 77 1.71 11.14 -9.30
C ILE A 77 1.46 12.53 -9.90
N THR A 78 1.14 13.52 -9.06
CA THR A 78 0.92 14.91 -9.49
C THR A 78 2.19 15.54 -10.08
N ASP A 79 3.37 15.23 -9.51
CA ASP A 79 4.66 15.65 -10.06
C ASP A 79 4.93 15.07 -11.47
N LEU A 80 4.40 13.88 -11.77
CA LEU A 80 4.62 13.15 -13.03
C LEU A 80 3.62 13.54 -14.14
N ASP A 81 2.45 14.04 -13.76
CA ASP A 81 1.39 14.48 -14.66
C ASP A 81 0.73 15.74 -14.07
N PRO A 82 1.42 16.89 -14.12
CA PRO A 82 0.82 18.15 -13.71
C PRO A 82 -0.33 18.47 -14.68
N ALA A 83 -1.54 18.53 -14.12
CA ALA A 83 -2.76 18.88 -14.86
C ALA A 83 -2.66 20.22 -15.60
#